data_AF-A0A7D7WK82-F1
#
_entry.id   AF-A0A7D7WK82-F1
#
_cell.length_a   1.000
_cell.length_b   1.000
_cell.length_c   1.000
_cell.angle_alpha   90.00
_cell.angle_beta   90.00
_cell.angle_gamma   90.00
#
_symmetry.space_group_name_H-M   'P 1'
#
loop_
_entity.id
_entity.type
_entity.pdbx_description
1 polymer ?
#
loop_
_entity_poly.entity_id
_entity_poly.type
_entity_poly.pdbx_seq_one_letter_code
_entity_poly.pdbx_strand_id
1 'polypeptide(L)'
;MPNLDQAISKVNSSYASANSNYSDAIGALKNAKNDFEYAQRKADDALQEAMINSNAVGYQHAGYHYYMADAKEAMDRAKGSLETTKHKQKCLNSNMPQANADFEELNEAYEAALQATKS
;
A
#
# COMPACT_ATOMS: atom_id res chain seq x y z
N MET A 1 -21.71 -4.07 30.91
CA MET A 1 -22.56 -5.17 30.39
C MET A 1 -21.63 -6.05 29.59
N PRO A 2 -21.29 -7.26 30.05
CA PRO A 2 -20.18 -8.04 29.49
C PRO A 2 -20.25 -8.25 27.97
N ASN A 3 -21.46 -8.40 27.42
CA ASN A 3 -21.68 -8.50 25.96
C ASN A 3 -21.34 -7.22 25.19
N LEU A 4 -21.66 -6.04 25.73
CA LEU A 4 -21.39 -4.78 25.06
C LEU A 4 -19.89 -4.48 25.05
N ASP A 5 -19.21 -4.70 26.18
CA ASP A 5 -17.76 -4.47 26.31
C ASP A 5 -16.95 -5.42 25.40
N GLN A 6 -17.42 -6.67 25.24
CA GLN A 6 -16.82 -7.64 24.32
C GLN A 6 -17.07 -7.27 22.85
N ALA A 7 -18.27 -6.84 22.48
CA ALA A 7 -18.58 -6.41 21.12
C ALA A 7 -17.78 -5.16 20.70
N ILE A 8 -17.64 -4.19 21.60
CA ILE A 8 -16.77 -3.01 21.39
C ILE A 8 -15.32 -3.46 21.13
N SER A 9 -14.83 -4.43 21.91
CA SER A 9 -13.46 -4.94 21.76
C SER A 9 -13.24 -5.62 20.40
N LYS A 10 -14.21 -6.40 19.91
CA LYS A 10 -14.16 -7.02 18.58
C LYS A 10 -14.10 -5.98 17.46
N VAL A 11 -15.02 -5.00 17.48
CA VAL A 11 -15.05 -3.91 16.49
C VAL A 11 -13.74 -3.13 16.47
N ASN A 12 -13.17 -2.80 17.63
CA ASN A 12 -11.89 -2.11 17.72
C ASN A 12 -10.75 -2.92 17.08
N SER A 13 -10.72 -4.24 17.32
CA SER A 13 -9.71 -5.14 16.73
C SER A 13 -9.86 -5.23 15.20
N SER A 14 -11.07 -5.43 14.70
CA SER A 14 -11.35 -5.53 13.26
C SER A 14 -11.09 -4.21 12.53
N TYR A 15 -11.45 -3.08 13.14
CA TYR A 15 -11.10 -1.75 12.64
C TYR A 15 -9.59 -1.54 12.57
N ALA A 16 -8.85 -1.86 13.64
CA ALA A 16 -7.40 -1.70 13.67
C ALA A 16 -6.71 -2.51 12.56
N SER A 17 -7.14 -3.75 12.34
CA SER A 17 -6.65 -4.61 11.26
C SER A 17 -6.95 -4.04 9.87
N ALA A 18 -8.19 -3.59 9.62
CA ALA A 18 -8.58 -2.98 8.36
C ALA A 18 -7.79 -1.69 8.09
N ASN A 19 -7.66 -0.83 9.09
CA ASN A 19 -6.94 0.44 8.99
C ASN A 19 -5.44 0.24 8.73
N SER A 20 -4.81 -0.77 9.35
CA SER A 20 -3.43 -1.14 9.06
C SER A 20 -3.25 -1.59 7.60
N ASN A 21 -4.11 -2.49 7.10
CA ASN A 21 -4.02 -2.94 5.71
C ASN A 21 -4.25 -1.80 4.70
N TYR A 22 -5.20 -0.91 4.98
CA TYR A 22 -5.44 0.27 4.16
C TYR A 22 -4.22 1.21 4.15
N SER A 23 -3.69 1.53 5.33
CA SER A 23 -2.54 2.43 5.48
C SER A 23 -1.29 1.88 4.79
N ASP A 24 -1.02 0.57 4.93
CA ASP A 24 0.09 -0.11 4.28
C ASP A 24 -0.05 -0.08 2.76
N ALA A 25 -1.25 -0.31 2.22
CA ALA A 25 -1.52 -0.26 0.79
C ALA A 25 -1.27 1.15 0.22
N ILE A 26 -1.75 2.19 0.91
CA ILE A 26 -1.51 3.58 0.50
C ILE A 26 -0.03 3.94 0.57
N GLY A 27 0.68 3.52 1.62
CA GLY A 27 2.13 3.72 1.74
C GLY A 27 2.90 3.05 0.61
N ALA A 28 2.57 1.80 0.28
CA ALA A 28 3.19 1.06 -0.81
C ALA A 28 2.92 1.71 -2.18
N LEU A 29 1.69 2.20 -2.43
CA LEU A 29 1.38 2.96 -3.65
C LEU A 29 2.21 4.23 -3.78
N LYS A 30 2.38 4.98 -2.68
CA LYS A 30 3.22 6.18 -2.65
C LYS A 30 4.68 5.85 -3.00
N ASN A 31 5.21 4.77 -2.44
CA ASN A 31 6.58 4.32 -2.74
C ASN A 31 6.72 3.91 -4.21
N ALA A 32 5.77 3.12 -4.74
CA ALA A 32 5.77 2.73 -6.15
C ALA A 32 5.77 3.94 -7.07
N LYS A 33 4.95 4.96 -6.77
CA LYS A 33 4.93 6.21 -7.53
C LYS A 33 6.30 6.91 -7.52
N ASN A 34 6.90 7.07 -6.36
CA ASN A 34 8.21 7.72 -6.23
C ASN A 34 9.30 6.97 -7.00
N ASP A 35 9.30 5.63 -6.93
CA ASP A 35 10.25 4.79 -7.67
C ASP A 35 10.03 4.92 -9.19
N PHE A 36 8.78 5.02 -9.67
CA PHE A 36 8.50 5.28 -11.09
C PHE A 36 9.01 6.65 -11.54
N GLU A 37 8.77 7.70 -10.75
CA GLU A 37 9.29 9.05 -11.05
C GLU A 37 10.83 9.09 -11.04
N TYR A 38 11.47 8.31 -10.17
CA TYR A 38 12.92 8.17 -10.17
C TYR A 38 13.43 7.39 -11.40
N ALA A 39 12.78 6.27 -11.74
CA ALA A 39 13.12 5.48 -12.92
C ALA A 39 13.00 6.30 -14.21
N GLN A 40 11.95 7.12 -14.33
CA GLN A 40 11.75 8.02 -15.46
C GLN A 40 12.90 9.02 -15.57
N ARG A 41 13.24 9.73 -14.49
CA ARG A 41 14.37 10.67 -14.50
C ARG A 41 15.68 10.01 -14.92
N LYS A 42 15.94 8.78 -14.46
CA LYS A 42 17.15 8.04 -14.83
C LYS A 42 17.15 7.58 -16.29
N ALA A 43 16.00 7.22 -16.83
CA ALA A 43 15.88 6.95 -18.26
C ALA A 43 16.12 8.22 -19.11
N ASP A 44 15.64 9.37 -18.66
CA ASP A 44 15.88 10.66 -19.30
C ASP A 44 17.37 11.06 -19.23
N ASP A 45 18.02 10.90 -18.07
CA ASP A 45 19.48 11.09 -17.89
C ASP A 45 20.27 10.20 -18.88
N ALA A 46 19.88 8.93 -19.02
CA ALA A 46 20.50 7.99 -19.95
C ALA A 46 20.32 8.42 -21.41
N LEU A 47 19.12 8.88 -21.79
CA LEU A 47 18.84 9.37 -23.13
C LEU A 47 19.71 10.59 -23.45
N GLN A 48 19.82 11.53 -22.52
CA GLN A 48 20.67 12.73 -22.68
C GLN A 48 22.14 12.34 -22.87
N GLU A 49 22.65 11.41 -22.07
CA GLU A 49 24.02 10.91 -22.18
C GLU A 49 24.28 10.26 -23.55
N ALA A 50 23.32 9.48 -24.06
CA ALA A 50 23.41 8.86 -25.38
C ALA A 50 23.40 9.89 -26.51
N MET A 51 22.62 10.97 -26.39
CA MET A 51 22.59 12.06 -27.37
C MET A 51 23.89 12.85 -27.40
N ILE A 52 24.43 13.22 -26.24
CA ILE A 52 25.68 13.99 -26.11
C ILE A 52 26.86 13.22 -26.69
N ASN A 53 26.93 11.90 -26.44
CA ASN A 53 28.05 11.07 -26.86
C ASN A 53 27.82 10.33 -28.19
N SER A 54 26.78 10.68 -28.93
CA SER A 54 26.36 9.98 -30.17
C SER A 54 27.43 9.91 -31.26
N ASN A 55 28.42 10.83 -31.27
CA ASN A 55 29.51 10.88 -32.24
C ASN A 55 30.87 10.40 -31.68
N ALA A 56 30.89 9.83 -30.48
CA ALA A 56 32.11 9.65 -29.72
C ALA A 56 32.54 8.17 -29.67
N VAL A 57 33.74 7.87 -30.19
CA VAL A 57 34.22 6.49 -30.40
C VAL A 57 35.06 6.05 -29.20
N GLY A 58 34.52 5.13 -28.41
CA GLY A 58 35.24 4.38 -27.37
C GLY A 58 35.22 5.02 -25.97
N TYR A 59 34.74 4.25 -24.99
CA TYR A 59 34.62 4.53 -23.55
C TYR A 59 33.41 5.36 -23.03
N GLN A 60 32.54 5.90 -23.90
CA GLN A 60 31.49 6.88 -23.48
C GLN A 60 30.08 6.34 -23.21
N HIS A 61 29.94 5.11 -22.69
CA HIS A 61 28.63 4.58 -22.30
C HIS A 61 28.53 4.18 -20.82
N ALA A 62 29.57 4.45 -20.01
CA ALA A 62 29.53 4.14 -18.58
C ALA A 62 28.39 4.89 -17.88
N GLY A 63 28.19 6.19 -18.18
CA GLY A 63 27.08 6.99 -17.65
C GLY A 63 25.71 6.47 -18.10
N TYR A 64 25.57 6.15 -19.38
CA TYR A 64 24.34 5.56 -19.93
C TYR A 64 23.97 4.25 -19.22
N HIS A 65 24.92 3.32 -19.12
CA HIS A 65 24.68 2.01 -18.49
C HIS A 65 24.40 2.16 -17.00
N TYR A 66 25.06 3.10 -16.32
CA TYR A 66 24.80 3.42 -14.93
C TYR A 66 23.36 3.93 -14.73
N TYR A 67 22.92 4.93 -15.50
CA TYR A 67 21.57 5.46 -15.37
C TYR A 67 20.49 4.45 -15.76
N MET A 68 20.73 3.62 -16.78
CA MET A 68 19.80 2.53 -17.13
C MET A 68 19.73 1.45 -16.04
N ALA A 69 20.83 1.16 -15.35
CA ALA A 69 20.84 0.25 -14.21
C ALA A 69 20.01 0.80 -13.04
N ASP A 70 20.21 2.07 -12.67
CA ASP A 70 19.42 2.76 -11.64
C ASP A 70 17.92 2.78 -11.99
N ALA A 71 17.59 3.05 -13.26
CA ALA A 71 16.20 3.03 -13.73
C ALA A 71 15.56 1.65 -13.59
N LYS A 72 16.28 0.59 -13.98
CA LYS A 72 15.82 -0.79 -13.85
C LYS A 72 15.61 -1.18 -12.39
N GLU A 73 16.55 -0.86 -11.51
CA GLU A 73 16.43 -1.18 -10.08
C GLU A 73 15.22 -0.48 -9.46
N ALA A 74 14.98 0.78 -9.81
CA ALA A 74 13.81 1.51 -9.36
C ALA A 74 12.50 0.89 -9.87
N MET A 75 12.44 0.43 -11.13
CA MET A 75 11.28 -0.30 -11.63
C MET A 75 11.05 -1.62 -10.88
N ASP A 76 12.10 -2.34 -10.51
CA ASP A 76 11.99 -3.58 -9.72
C ASP A 76 11.45 -3.30 -8.30
N ARG A 77 11.90 -2.22 -7.65
CA ARG A 77 11.33 -1.76 -6.36
C ARG A 77 9.87 -1.33 -6.48
N ALA A 78 9.52 -0.60 -7.53
CA ALA A 78 8.14 -0.21 -7.82
C ALA A 78 7.24 -1.44 -7.98
N LYS A 79 7.70 -2.45 -8.71
CA LYS A 79 7.00 -3.74 -8.87
C LYS A 79 6.77 -4.42 -7.53
N GLY A 80 7.78 -4.49 -6.66
CA GLY A 80 7.63 -5.04 -5.30
C GLY A 80 6.59 -4.31 -4.46
N SER A 81 6.58 -2.97 -4.53
CA SER A 81 5.59 -2.13 -3.84
C SER A 81 4.16 -2.32 -4.39
N LEU A 82 4.01 -2.51 -5.70
CA LEU A 82 2.71 -2.83 -6.30
C LEU A 82 2.19 -4.21 -5.89
N GLU A 83 3.04 -5.23 -5.81
CA GLU A 83 2.63 -6.54 -5.31
C GLU A 83 2.24 -6.48 -3.82
N THR A 84 2.96 -5.70 -3.01
CA THR A 84 2.58 -5.43 -1.61
C THR A 84 1.21 -4.77 -1.53
N THR A 85 0.94 -3.78 -2.38
CA THR A 85 -0.36 -3.11 -2.46
C THR A 85 -1.48 -4.11 -2.78
N LYS A 86 -1.30 -4.94 -3.81
CA LYS A 86 -2.28 -5.96 -4.21
C LYS A 86 -2.55 -6.94 -3.07
N HIS A 87 -1.51 -7.39 -2.39
CA HIS A 87 -1.64 -8.29 -1.24
C HIS A 87 -2.44 -7.64 -0.11
N LYS A 88 -2.13 -6.40 0.25
CA LYS A 88 -2.84 -5.66 1.31
C LYS A 88 -4.29 -5.35 0.94
N GLN A 89 -4.56 -5.02 -0.32
CA GLN A 89 -5.93 -4.90 -0.84
C GLN A 89 -6.71 -6.20 -0.72
N LYS A 90 -6.08 -7.35 -1.03
CA LYS A 90 -6.70 -8.67 -0.86
C LYS A 90 -7.01 -8.95 0.62
N CYS A 91 -6.07 -8.69 1.53
CA CYS A 91 -6.29 -8.84 2.97
C CYS A 91 -7.44 -7.95 3.46
N LEU A 92 -7.48 -6.68 3.03
CA LEU A 92 -8.57 -5.77 3.36
C LEU A 92 -9.92 -6.33 2.89
N ASN A 93 -10.02 -6.75 1.63
CA ASN A 93 -11.25 -7.33 1.08
C ASN A 93 -11.68 -8.61 1.80
N SER A 94 -10.75 -9.44 2.25
CA SER A 94 -11.05 -10.65 3.03
C SER A 94 -11.49 -10.34 4.47
N ASN A 95 -11.02 -9.24 5.05
CA ASN A 95 -11.33 -8.86 6.43
C ASN A 95 -12.59 -8.00 6.56
N MET A 96 -12.99 -7.28 5.50
CA MET A 96 -14.18 -6.43 5.49
C MET A 96 -15.48 -7.15 5.88
N PRO A 97 -15.76 -8.39 5.43
CA PRO A 97 -16.95 -9.13 5.87
C PRO A 97 -16.98 -9.35 7.38
N GLN A 98 -15.85 -9.70 8.00
CA GLN A 98 -15.78 -9.88 9.46
C GLN A 98 -15.98 -8.55 10.19
N ALA A 99 -15.36 -7.47 9.71
CA ALA A 99 -15.54 -6.15 10.30
C ALA A 99 -17.01 -5.72 10.27
N ASN A 100 -17.72 -5.94 9.14
CA ASN A 100 -19.14 -5.66 9.04
C ASN A 100 -19.96 -6.49 10.03
N ALA A 101 -19.68 -7.79 10.15
CA ALA A 101 -20.37 -8.66 11.10
C ALA A 101 -20.14 -8.22 12.56
N ASP A 102 -18.92 -7.82 12.92
CA ASP A 102 -18.63 -7.32 14.27
C ASP A 102 -19.37 -6.01 14.56
N PHE A 103 -19.55 -5.13 13.56
CA PHE A 103 -20.35 -3.91 13.68
C PHE A 103 -21.83 -4.20 13.88
N GLU A 104 -22.37 -5.19 13.17
CA GLU A 104 -23.75 -5.67 13.36
C GLU A 104 -23.94 -6.23 14.78
N GLU A 105 -23.01 -7.06 15.26
CA GLU A 105 -23.04 -7.61 16.64
C GLU A 105 -22.99 -6.50 17.70
N LEU A 106 -22.18 -5.46 17.48
CA LEU A 106 -22.14 -4.29 18.38
C LEU A 106 -23.48 -3.56 18.41
N ASN A 107 -24.12 -3.37 17.26
CA ASN A 107 -25.42 -2.70 17.18
C ASN A 107 -26.50 -3.50 17.93
N GLU A 108 -26.53 -4.82 17.75
CA GLU A 108 -27.43 -5.71 18.47
C GLU A 108 -27.20 -5.65 19.99
N ALA A 109 -25.94 -5.71 20.43
CA ALA A 109 -25.58 -5.62 21.85
C ALA A 109 -25.98 -4.27 22.47
N TYR A 110 -25.85 -3.18 21.70
CA TYR A 110 -26.25 -1.85 22.12
C TYR A 110 -27.78 -1.72 22.27
N GLU A 111 -28.56 -2.22 21.31
CA GLU A 111 -30.02 -2.21 21.39
C GLU A 111 -30.54 -3.04 22.57
N ALA A 112 -29.95 -4.22 22.81
CA ALA A 112 -30.29 -5.04 23.98
C ALA A 112 -29.99 -4.32 25.30
N ALA A 113 -28.87 -3.60 25.38
CA ALA A 113 -28.49 -2.79 26.53
C ALA A 113 -29.49 -1.67 26.81
N LEU A 114 -29.94 -0.97 25.76
CA LEU A 114 -30.95 0.08 25.84
C LEU A 114 -32.31 -0.44 26.29
N GLN A 115 -32.71 -1.63 25.84
CA GLN A 115 -33.97 -2.24 26.27
C GLN A 115 -33.92 -2.64 27.75
N ALA A 116 -32.82 -3.24 28.20
CA ALA A 116 -32.62 -3.66 29.59
C ALA A 116 -32.56 -2.50 30.60
N THR A 117 -32.26 -1.28 30.14
CA THR A 117 -32.28 -0.06 30.98
C THR A 117 -33.65 0.63 31.02
N LYS A 118 -34.59 0.24 30.14
CA LYS A 118 -35.96 0.76 30.10
C LYS A 118 -36.98 -0.14 30.83
N SER A 119 -36.61 -1.40 31.06
CA SER A 119 -37.37 -2.41 31.82
C SER A 119 -37.05 -2.36 33.31
#